data_AF-A0AAU6MIB6-F1
#
_entry.id   AF-A0AAU6MIB6-F1
#
_cell.length_a   1.000
_cell.length_b   1.000
_cell.length_c   1.000
_cell.angle_alpha   90.00
_cell.angle_beta   90.00
_cell.angle_gamma   90.00
#
_symmetry.space_group_name_H-M   'P 1'
#
loop_
_entity.id
_entity.type
_entity.pdbx_description
1 polymer ?
#
loop_
_entity_poly.entity_id
_entity_poly.type
_entity_poly.pdbx_seq_one_letter_code
_entity_poly.pdbx_strand_id
1 'polypeptide(L)'
;MRPIGTATRGTTNPNRLRRMDRWIAATHGPALRRADHPVAVDLGYGAAPWTAVELLHRLRTAEPRTAVAGIEIDPERVAAAKPYEREGLTFLHGGFEIPLPERPDLIRAANVLRQYDEGEVAAVWQRLCARLAPGGLLVEGTCDEIGRRHVWVALGPEGPRTVTFATRLGSLDRPSDLAERLPKALIHRNVPGEPVHAFLRDFDRAWAAAAPYASLGARQRWIAAARSLSGDWPLADGVRRWRQGEVTVKWDALRPNP
;
A
#
# COMPACT_ATOMS: atom_id res chain seq x y z
N MET A 1 -22.50 -1.94 17.72
CA MET A 1 -22.60 -2.55 16.37
C MET A 1 -21.51 -3.61 16.23
N ARG A 2 -21.74 -4.66 15.43
CA ARG A 2 -20.69 -5.63 15.09
C ARG A 2 -19.78 -5.02 14.02
N PRO A 3 -18.45 -5.17 14.10
CA PRO A 3 -17.56 -4.61 13.07
C PRO A 3 -17.77 -5.29 11.72
N ILE A 4 -17.51 -4.55 10.64
CA ILE A 4 -17.64 -5.09 9.29
C ILE A 4 -16.28 -5.46 8.72
N GLY A 5 -16.10 -6.75 8.46
CA GLY A 5 -14.91 -7.26 7.80
C GLY A 5 -14.56 -8.67 8.26
N THR A 6 -13.33 -9.08 8.02
CA THR A 6 -12.77 -10.38 8.44
C THR A 6 -11.40 -10.14 9.06
N ALA A 7 -11.09 -10.89 10.12
CA ALA A 7 -9.82 -10.77 10.81
C ALA A 7 -8.65 -11.13 9.88
N THR A 8 -7.57 -10.36 9.97
CA THR A 8 -6.34 -10.66 9.24
C THR A 8 -5.68 -11.94 9.78
N ARG A 9 -5.12 -12.73 8.86
CA ARG A 9 -4.36 -13.96 9.17
C ARG A 9 -2.85 -13.70 9.03
N GLY A 10 -2.06 -14.30 9.92
CA GLY A 10 -0.60 -14.27 9.88
C GLY A 10 0.05 -13.37 10.93
N THR A 11 1.39 -13.39 10.99
CA THR A 11 2.17 -12.64 11.98
C THR A 11 2.41 -11.20 11.54
N THR A 12 2.48 -10.29 12.52
CA THR A 12 2.78 -8.88 12.28
C THR A 12 4.21 -8.60 12.68
N ASN A 13 5.13 -8.75 11.72
CA ASN A 13 6.55 -8.48 11.96
C ASN A 13 6.83 -6.97 11.95
N PRO A 14 7.69 -6.47 12.86
CA PRO A 14 8.16 -5.09 12.84
C PRO A 14 8.73 -4.68 11.47
N ASN A 15 8.46 -3.46 11.06
CA ASN A 15 8.91 -2.81 9.84
C ASN A 15 8.52 -3.49 8.52
N ARG A 16 7.61 -4.47 8.54
CA ARG A 16 7.17 -5.12 7.30
C ARG A 16 6.50 -4.15 6.32
N LEU A 17 5.85 -3.09 6.81
CA LEU A 17 5.16 -2.08 6.00
C LEU A 17 6.02 -0.84 5.69
N ARG A 18 7.30 -0.82 6.11
CA ARG A 18 8.17 0.36 6.02
C ARG A 18 8.27 0.97 4.62
N ARG A 19 8.20 0.16 3.55
CA ARG A 19 8.22 0.66 2.16
C ARG A 19 6.98 1.46 1.82
N MET A 20 5.81 0.89 2.10
CA MET A 20 4.52 1.55 1.96
C MET A 20 4.48 2.85 2.78
N ASP A 21 4.93 2.81 4.04
CA ASP A 21 4.89 3.99 4.92
C ASP A 21 5.80 5.12 4.43
N ARG A 22 6.99 4.78 3.90
CA ARG A 22 7.91 5.75 3.28
C ARG A 22 7.38 6.29 1.96
N TRP A 23 6.60 5.50 1.23
CA TRP A 23 5.90 5.97 0.04
C TRP A 23 4.80 6.93 0.45
N ILE A 24 3.91 6.56 1.36
CA ILE A 24 2.82 7.39 1.89
C ILE A 24 3.36 8.74 2.40
N ALA A 25 4.37 8.74 3.26
CA ALA A 25 4.92 9.98 3.82
C ALA A 25 5.49 10.90 2.73
N ALA A 26 6.01 10.35 1.64
CA ALA A 26 6.57 11.14 0.55
C ALA A 26 5.52 11.61 -0.47
N THR A 27 4.53 10.78 -0.79
CA THR A 27 3.51 11.07 -1.82
C THR A 27 2.31 11.81 -1.24
N HIS A 28 1.88 11.45 -0.04
CA HIS A 28 0.72 12.03 0.64
C HIS A 28 1.08 13.04 1.72
N GLY A 29 2.35 13.12 2.13
CA GLY A 29 2.84 14.10 3.12
C GLY A 29 2.43 15.56 2.84
N PRO A 30 2.44 16.06 1.58
CA PRO A 30 1.93 17.39 1.28
C PRO A 30 0.44 17.60 1.61
N ALA A 31 -0.39 16.58 1.48
CA ALA A 31 -1.81 16.66 1.86
C ALA A 31 -1.95 16.68 3.39
N LEU A 32 -1.22 15.81 4.10
CA LEU A 32 -1.22 15.79 5.57
C LEU A 32 -0.81 17.14 6.17
N ARG A 33 0.21 17.81 5.61
CA ARG A 33 0.63 19.15 6.07
C ARG A 33 -0.41 20.25 5.87
N ARG A 34 -1.33 20.08 4.90
CA ARG A 34 -2.40 21.04 4.62
C ARG A 34 -3.64 20.80 5.49
N ALA A 35 -3.76 19.64 6.11
CA ALA A 35 -4.84 19.36 7.05
C ALA A 35 -4.54 20.03 8.41
N ASP A 36 -5.58 20.51 9.08
CA ASP A 36 -5.45 21.17 10.38
C ASP A 36 -5.11 20.16 11.49
N HIS A 37 -5.81 19.02 11.48
CA HIS A 37 -5.66 17.92 12.43
C HIS A 37 -5.62 16.59 11.65
N PRO A 38 -4.49 16.25 11.01
CA PRO A 38 -4.44 15.10 10.11
C PRO A 38 -4.64 13.78 10.87
N VAL A 39 -5.58 12.96 10.38
CA VAL A 39 -5.87 11.64 10.96
C VAL A 39 -5.63 10.54 9.95
N ALA A 40 -4.83 9.56 10.35
CA ALA A 40 -4.58 8.35 9.60
C ALA A 40 -5.18 7.13 10.30
N VAL A 41 -5.61 6.16 9.51
CA VAL A 41 -6.11 4.88 9.98
C VAL A 41 -5.15 3.78 9.53
N ASP A 42 -4.77 2.92 10.48
CA ASP A 42 -4.24 1.59 10.17
C ASP A 42 -5.35 0.55 10.35
N LEU A 43 -5.92 0.07 9.24
CA LEU A 43 -7.04 -0.84 9.23
C LEU A 43 -6.54 -2.29 9.22
N GLY A 44 -6.93 -3.07 10.23
CA GLY A 44 -6.54 -4.47 10.38
C GLY A 44 -5.05 -4.62 10.74
N TYR A 45 -4.60 -3.95 11.80
CA TYR A 45 -3.19 -3.94 12.20
C TYR A 45 -2.64 -5.32 12.59
N GLY A 46 -3.51 -6.32 12.81
CA GLY A 46 -3.12 -7.71 13.01
C GLY A 46 -2.80 -8.06 14.47
N ALA A 47 -2.09 -9.18 14.67
CA ALA A 47 -1.87 -9.77 15.99
C ALA A 47 -1.08 -8.88 16.97
N ALA A 48 -0.32 -7.91 16.47
CA ALA A 48 0.43 -6.96 17.30
C ALA A 48 0.33 -5.55 16.69
N PRO A 49 0.35 -4.48 17.51
CA PRO A 49 0.03 -3.12 17.06
C PRO A 49 1.19 -2.42 16.32
N TRP A 50 2.25 -3.16 15.95
CA TRP A 50 3.49 -2.57 15.42
C TRP A 50 3.27 -1.72 14.17
N THR A 51 2.37 -2.16 13.29
CA THR A 51 2.11 -1.44 12.04
C THR A 51 1.51 -0.06 12.32
N ALA A 52 0.62 0.08 13.30
CA ALA A 52 0.04 1.37 13.67
C ALA A 52 1.06 2.28 14.38
N VAL A 53 1.86 1.72 15.28
CA VAL A 53 2.96 2.43 15.96
C VAL A 53 3.98 2.96 14.94
N GLU A 54 4.40 2.11 14.00
CA GLU A 54 5.38 2.46 12.97
C GLU A 54 4.83 3.47 11.96
N LEU A 55 3.54 3.36 11.63
CA LEU A 55 2.85 4.34 10.80
C LEU A 55 2.87 5.71 11.46
N LEU A 56 2.49 5.82 12.75
CA LEU A 56 2.55 7.09 13.47
C LEU A 56 3.94 7.70 13.42
N HIS A 57 4.96 6.90 13.79
CA HIS A 57 6.34 7.36 13.80
C HIS A 57 6.76 7.89 12.42
N ARG A 58 6.39 7.19 11.33
CA ARG A 58 6.74 7.61 9.98
C ARG A 58 5.98 8.87 9.55
N LEU A 59 4.67 8.95 9.79
CA LEU A 59 3.88 10.10 9.36
C LEU A 59 4.26 11.38 10.09
N ARG A 60 4.63 11.28 11.38
CA ARG A 60 5.15 12.42 12.14
C ARG A 60 6.48 12.97 11.62
N THR A 61 7.23 12.22 10.81
CA THR A 61 8.38 12.79 10.07
C THR A 61 7.98 13.70 8.90
N ALA A 62 6.74 13.59 8.41
CA ALA A 62 6.20 14.41 7.33
C ALA A 62 5.29 15.55 7.83
N GLU A 63 4.52 15.30 8.89
CA GLU A 63 3.64 16.25 9.58
C GLU A 63 3.50 15.85 11.07
N PRO A 64 4.16 16.56 12.01
CA PRO A 64 4.21 16.19 13.43
C PRO A 64 2.86 16.07 14.15
N ARG A 65 1.83 16.80 13.70
CA ARG A 65 0.49 16.78 14.31
C ARG A 65 -0.34 15.55 13.96
N THR A 66 0.15 14.70 13.06
CA THR A 66 -0.60 13.52 12.60
C THR A 66 -0.94 12.61 13.78
N ALA A 67 -2.21 12.23 13.87
CA ALA A 67 -2.71 11.16 14.73
C ALA A 67 -2.97 9.89 13.91
N VAL A 68 -2.84 8.73 14.56
CA VAL A 68 -3.11 7.42 13.98
C VAL A 68 -4.12 6.68 14.85
N ALA A 69 -5.16 6.15 14.22
CA ALA A 69 -6.06 5.17 14.83
C ALA A 69 -5.74 3.77 14.27
N GLY A 70 -5.33 2.86 15.14
CA GLY A 70 -5.26 1.43 14.81
C GLY A 70 -6.64 0.81 14.98
N ILE A 71 -7.23 0.27 13.91
CA ILE A 71 -8.54 -0.37 13.92
C ILE A 71 -8.39 -1.88 13.72
N GLU A 72 -9.02 -2.68 14.57
CA GLU A 72 -9.01 -4.14 14.46
C GLU A 72 -10.38 -4.73 14.84
N ILE A 73 -10.77 -5.81 14.15
CA ILE A 73 -12.09 -6.46 14.32
C ILE A 73 -12.11 -7.42 15.51
N ASP A 74 -10.93 -7.87 15.95
CA ASP A 74 -10.77 -8.76 17.09
C ASP A 74 -10.62 -7.92 18.39
N PRO A 75 -11.61 -7.97 19.31
CA PRO A 75 -11.57 -7.19 20.53
C PRO A 75 -10.41 -7.58 21.47
N GLU A 76 -9.93 -8.82 21.43
CA GLU A 76 -8.79 -9.26 22.24
C GLU A 76 -7.49 -8.60 21.75
N ARG A 77 -7.32 -8.50 20.44
CA ARG A 77 -6.18 -7.77 19.84
C ARG A 77 -6.24 -6.27 20.15
N VAL A 78 -7.45 -5.69 20.23
CA VAL A 78 -7.63 -4.29 20.66
C VAL A 78 -7.25 -4.11 22.11
N ALA A 79 -7.71 -4.99 23.00
CA ALA A 79 -7.34 -4.97 24.41
C ALA A 79 -5.83 -5.10 24.60
N ALA A 80 -5.18 -6.03 23.88
CA ALA A 80 -3.73 -6.22 23.90
C ALA A 80 -2.93 -5.02 23.34
N ALA A 81 -3.54 -4.22 22.47
CA ALA A 81 -2.92 -3.02 21.91
C ALA A 81 -3.01 -1.78 22.83
N LYS A 82 -3.97 -1.74 23.77
CA LYS A 82 -4.19 -0.60 24.67
C LYS A 82 -2.95 -0.11 25.43
N PRO A 83 -2.06 -0.98 25.96
CA PRO A 83 -0.84 -0.52 26.63
C PRO A 83 0.14 0.25 25.72
N TYR A 84 -0.03 0.20 24.40
CA TYR A 84 0.83 0.91 23.44
C TYR A 84 0.28 2.28 23.01
N GLU A 85 -0.93 2.65 23.46
CA GLU A 85 -1.50 3.98 23.25
C GLU A 85 -0.56 5.07 23.80
N ARG A 86 -0.52 6.20 23.09
CA ARG A 86 0.31 7.36 23.43
C ARG A 86 -0.26 8.58 22.72
N GLU A 87 0.34 9.74 22.95
CA GLU A 87 -0.05 10.95 22.23
C GLU A 87 -0.06 10.72 20.71
N GLY A 88 -1.24 10.88 20.10
CA GLY A 88 -1.49 10.69 18.68
C GLY A 88 -1.62 9.23 18.22
N LEU A 89 -1.73 8.25 19.13
CA LEU A 89 -2.02 6.85 18.77
C LEU A 89 -3.10 6.28 19.67
N THR A 90 -4.21 5.86 19.06
CA THR A 90 -5.32 5.17 19.73
C THR A 90 -5.63 3.84 19.05
N PHE A 91 -6.23 2.91 19.80
CA PHE A 91 -6.71 1.64 19.26
C PHE A 91 -8.22 1.50 19.47
N LEU A 92 -8.91 1.13 18.38
CA LEU A 92 -10.36 1.07 18.31
C LEU A 92 -10.82 -0.28 17.77
N HIS A 93 -11.89 -0.80 18.37
CA HIS A 93 -12.59 -1.97 17.84
C HIS A 93 -13.50 -1.56 16.69
N GLY A 94 -13.27 -2.13 15.51
CA GLY A 94 -14.00 -1.77 14.30
C GLY A 94 -13.47 -2.44 13.04
N GLY A 95 -14.08 -2.10 11.91
CA GLY A 95 -13.71 -2.58 10.58
C GLY A 95 -13.94 -1.51 9.51
N PHE A 96 -14.55 -1.91 8.39
CA PHE A 96 -14.75 -1.06 7.20
C PHE A 96 -15.69 0.12 7.44
N GLU A 97 -16.45 0.12 8.53
CA GLU A 97 -17.23 1.27 8.94
C GLU A 97 -16.37 2.43 9.43
N ILE A 98 -15.11 2.20 9.84
CA ILE A 98 -14.16 3.20 10.36
C ILE A 98 -14.80 4.01 11.50
N PRO A 99 -14.79 3.52 12.76
CA PRO A 99 -15.54 4.11 13.88
C PRO A 99 -14.87 5.38 14.44
N LEU A 100 -14.47 6.30 13.56
CA LEU A 100 -14.01 7.64 13.89
C LEU A 100 -15.14 8.65 13.68
N PRO A 101 -15.26 9.68 14.56
CA PRO A 101 -16.22 10.76 14.37
C PRO A 101 -15.84 11.64 13.18
N GLU A 102 -14.54 11.83 12.94
CA GLU A 102 -14.01 12.57 11.81
C GLU A 102 -13.69 11.66 10.63
N ARG A 103 -13.52 12.28 9.45
CA ARG A 103 -13.11 11.59 8.23
C ARG A 103 -11.58 11.58 8.15
N PRO A 104 -10.90 10.43 8.06
CA PRO A 104 -9.44 10.39 7.99
C PRO A 104 -8.90 10.90 6.64
N ASP A 105 -7.72 11.53 6.69
CA ASP A 105 -6.93 11.91 5.53
C ASP A 105 -6.22 10.73 4.87
N LEU A 106 -6.01 9.65 5.63
CA LEU A 106 -5.35 8.44 5.16
C LEU A 106 -6.02 7.21 5.76
N ILE A 107 -6.31 6.21 4.93
CA ILE A 107 -6.61 4.85 5.37
C ILE A 107 -5.55 3.93 4.76
N ARG A 108 -4.80 3.20 5.57
CA ARG A 108 -3.92 2.11 5.13
C ARG A 108 -4.57 0.77 5.44
N ALA A 109 -4.75 -0.06 4.41
CA ALA A 109 -5.34 -1.39 4.50
C ALA A 109 -4.39 -2.45 3.91
N ALA A 110 -3.32 -2.77 4.65
CA ALA A 110 -2.29 -3.70 4.18
C ALA A 110 -2.62 -5.14 4.55
N ASN A 111 -2.61 -6.04 3.56
CA ASN A 111 -2.96 -7.47 3.66
C ASN A 111 -4.40 -7.74 4.15
N VAL A 112 -5.29 -6.73 4.14
CA VAL A 112 -6.65 -6.82 4.65
C VAL A 112 -7.58 -7.57 3.70
N LEU A 113 -7.46 -7.34 2.39
CA LEU A 113 -8.40 -7.87 1.39
C LEU A 113 -8.00 -9.23 0.79
N ARG A 114 -6.92 -9.85 1.28
CA ARG A 114 -6.36 -11.08 0.66
C ARG A 114 -7.32 -12.26 0.65
N GLN A 115 -8.15 -12.36 1.69
CA GLN A 115 -9.10 -13.44 1.91
C GLN A 115 -10.49 -13.17 1.34
N TYR A 116 -10.73 -11.98 0.78
CA TYR A 116 -12.01 -11.64 0.15
C TYR A 116 -12.07 -12.19 -1.27
N ASP A 117 -13.28 -12.31 -1.79
CA ASP A 117 -13.48 -12.61 -3.20
C ASP A 117 -13.25 -11.37 -4.07
N GLU A 118 -12.84 -11.60 -5.31
CA GLU A 118 -12.50 -10.50 -6.24
C GLU A 118 -13.68 -9.55 -6.45
N GLY A 119 -14.91 -10.11 -6.57
CA GLY A 119 -16.14 -9.32 -6.73
C GLY A 119 -16.50 -8.45 -5.53
N GLU A 120 -15.94 -8.70 -4.35
CA GLU A 120 -16.21 -7.91 -3.14
C GLU A 120 -15.31 -6.67 -3.04
N VAL A 121 -14.15 -6.68 -3.69
CA VAL A 121 -13.10 -5.65 -3.53
C VAL A 121 -13.63 -4.26 -3.89
N ALA A 122 -14.38 -4.13 -4.99
CA ALA A 122 -14.91 -2.84 -5.44
C ALA A 122 -15.87 -2.22 -4.41
N ALA A 123 -16.76 -3.02 -3.82
CA ALA A 123 -17.70 -2.57 -2.79
C ALA A 123 -16.97 -2.15 -1.51
N VAL A 124 -15.92 -2.88 -1.12
CA VAL A 124 -15.08 -2.52 0.03
C VAL A 124 -14.34 -1.21 -0.22
N TRP A 125 -13.73 -1.05 -1.40
CA TRP A 125 -13.06 0.20 -1.78
C TRP A 125 -14.02 1.40 -1.75
N GLN A 126 -15.22 1.27 -2.32
CA GLN A 126 -16.24 2.34 -2.26
C GLN A 126 -16.57 2.73 -0.83
N ARG A 127 -16.78 1.74 0.07
CA ARG A 127 -17.08 2.00 1.47
C ARG A 127 -15.94 2.74 2.18
N LEU A 128 -14.71 2.28 2.01
CA LEU A 128 -13.54 2.90 2.64
C LEU A 128 -13.29 4.30 2.07
N CYS A 129 -13.41 4.49 0.76
CA CYS A 129 -13.25 5.80 0.12
C CYS A 129 -14.33 6.80 0.56
N ALA A 130 -15.56 6.36 0.80
CA ALA A 130 -16.64 7.21 1.33
C ALA A 130 -16.35 7.75 2.74
N ARG A 131 -15.44 7.12 3.49
CA ARG A 131 -15.01 7.59 4.82
C ARG A 131 -13.89 8.63 4.75
N LEU A 132 -13.20 8.78 3.63
CA LEU A 132 -12.07 9.70 3.50
C LEU A 132 -12.50 11.17 3.60
N ALA A 133 -11.61 11.99 4.17
CA ALA A 133 -11.70 13.45 4.06
C ALA A 133 -11.58 13.89 2.59
N PRO A 134 -12.01 15.10 2.23
CA PRO A 134 -11.71 15.69 0.94
C PRO A 134 -10.20 15.67 0.67
N GLY A 135 -9.78 15.10 -0.46
CA GLY A 135 -8.35 14.94 -0.79
C GLY A 135 -7.63 13.82 -0.03
N GLY A 136 -8.35 13.03 0.77
CA GLY A 136 -7.81 11.88 1.47
C GLY A 136 -7.35 10.75 0.54
N LEU A 137 -6.65 9.78 1.10
CA LEU A 137 -6.07 8.66 0.37
C LEU A 137 -6.36 7.32 1.07
N LEU A 138 -6.85 6.34 0.31
CA LEU A 138 -6.82 4.94 0.70
C LEU A 138 -5.61 4.27 0.04
N VAL A 139 -4.82 3.54 0.82
CA VAL A 139 -3.73 2.69 0.34
C VAL A 139 -4.05 1.25 0.71
N GLU A 140 -4.45 0.46 -0.27
CA GLU A 140 -4.75 -0.97 -0.13
C GLU A 140 -3.68 -1.78 -0.84
N GLY A 141 -3.15 -2.82 -0.21
CA GLY A 141 -2.17 -3.64 -0.89
C GLY A 141 -1.68 -4.82 -0.10
N THR A 142 -0.76 -5.57 -0.69
CA THR A 142 -0.19 -6.77 -0.10
C THR A 142 1.33 -6.69 -0.04
N CYS A 143 1.90 -7.24 1.03
CA CYS A 143 3.32 -7.49 1.15
C CYS A 143 3.62 -8.91 1.67
N ASP A 144 4.85 -9.36 1.41
CA ASP A 144 5.41 -10.58 2.01
C ASP A 144 5.63 -10.41 3.52
N GLU A 145 5.94 -11.51 4.20
CA GLU A 145 5.99 -11.62 5.66
C GLU A 145 7.07 -10.72 6.28
N ILE A 146 8.14 -10.48 5.53
CA ILE A 146 9.31 -9.69 5.95
C ILE A 146 9.37 -8.30 5.30
N GLY A 147 8.39 -7.95 4.45
CA GLY A 147 8.28 -6.63 3.84
C GLY A 147 9.31 -6.33 2.75
N ARG A 148 9.84 -7.35 2.06
CA ARG A 148 10.73 -7.16 0.91
C ARG A 148 9.97 -6.89 -0.37
N ARG A 149 8.79 -7.48 -0.58
CA ARG A 149 7.99 -7.40 -1.81
C ARG A 149 6.61 -6.85 -1.50
N HIS A 150 6.20 -5.84 -2.25
CA HIS A 150 4.94 -5.14 -2.03
C HIS A 150 4.30 -4.75 -3.36
N VAL A 151 2.98 -4.83 -3.42
CA VAL A 151 2.20 -4.11 -4.42
C VAL A 151 0.98 -3.48 -3.74
N TRP A 152 0.70 -2.22 -4.03
CA TRP A 152 -0.47 -1.52 -3.49
C TRP A 152 -1.13 -0.61 -4.51
N VAL A 153 -2.45 -0.45 -4.37
CA VAL A 153 -3.27 0.54 -5.05
C VAL A 153 -3.44 1.75 -4.14
N ALA A 154 -3.27 2.94 -4.71
CA ALA A 154 -3.66 4.19 -4.06
C ALA A 154 -4.97 4.69 -4.68
N LEU A 155 -5.96 4.96 -3.84
CA LEU A 155 -7.29 5.37 -4.21
C LEU A 155 -7.62 6.73 -3.57
N GLY A 156 -8.29 7.59 -4.32
CA GLY A 156 -8.94 8.78 -3.79
C GLY A 156 -10.43 8.56 -3.55
N PRO A 157 -11.16 9.59 -3.09
CA PRO A 157 -12.62 9.56 -3.03
C PRO A 157 -13.29 9.19 -4.37
N GLU A 158 -12.64 9.48 -5.49
CA GLU A 158 -13.09 9.14 -6.85
C GLU A 158 -12.77 7.71 -7.29
N GLY A 159 -12.00 6.95 -6.50
CA GLY A 159 -11.58 5.60 -6.82
C GLY A 159 -10.07 5.46 -7.10
N PRO A 160 -9.66 4.36 -7.75
CA PRO A 160 -8.25 3.99 -7.88
C PRO A 160 -7.46 4.89 -8.84
N ARG A 161 -6.26 5.31 -8.42
CA ARG A 161 -5.40 6.26 -9.14
C ARG A 161 -4.14 5.61 -9.69
N THR A 162 -3.45 4.83 -8.87
CA THR A 162 -2.14 4.25 -9.20
C THR A 162 -1.93 2.90 -8.55
N VAL A 163 -1.11 2.06 -9.19
CA VAL A 163 -0.54 0.85 -8.59
C VAL A 163 0.96 1.08 -8.40
N THR A 164 1.48 0.79 -7.21
CA THR A 164 2.91 0.85 -6.93
C THR A 164 3.46 -0.54 -6.67
N PHE A 165 4.52 -0.89 -7.39
CA PHE A 165 5.34 -2.08 -7.20
C PHE A 165 6.58 -1.68 -6.40
N ALA A 166 6.86 -2.35 -5.29
CA ALA A 166 8.03 -2.02 -4.47
C ALA A 166 8.76 -3.26 -3.99
N THR A 167 10.10 -3.23 -4.09
CA THR A 167 10.92 -4.39 -3.75
C THR A 167 12.28 -4.07 -3.14
N ARG A 168 12.82 -5.00 -2.34
CA ARG A 168 14.24 -5.03 -2.01
C ARG A 168 15.00 -5.56 -3.22
N LEU A 169 15.62 -4.64 -3.96
CA LEU A 169 16.34 -4.92 -5.20
C LEU A 169 17.41 -6.01 -5.10
N GLY A 170 18.07 -6.15 -3.94
CA GLY A 170 19.09 -7.20 -3.73
C GLY A 170 18.53 -8.62 -3.59
N SER A 171 17.22 -8.80 -3.58
CA SER A 171 16.55 -10.11 -3.51
C SER A 171 15.50 -10.28 -4.61
N LEU A 172 15.66 -9.54 -5.71
CA LEU A 172 14.76 -9.60 -6.86
C LEU A 172 15.46 -10.35 -8.00
N ASP A 173 14.86 -11.44 -8.47
CA ASP A 173 15.37 -12.15 -9.63
C ASP A 173 14.83 -11.46 -10.90
N ARG A 174 13.52 -11.22 -10.93
CA ARG A 174 12.84 -10.44 -11.98
C ARG A 174 11.61 -9.67 -11.45
N PRO A 175 11.20 -8.57 -12.10
CA PRO A 175 10.04 -7.79 -11.69
C PRO A 175 8.74 -8.59 -11.50
N SER A 176 8.46 -9.59 -12.33
CA SER A 176 7.26 -10.43 -12.22
C SER A 176 7.21 -11.29 -10.94
N ASP A 177 8.31 -11.42 -10.19
CA ASP A 177 8.28 -12.01 -8.84
C ASP A 177 7.40 -11.21 -7.86
N LEU A 178 6.99 -9.99 -8.21
CA LEU A 178 6.03 -9.19 -7.44
C LEU A 178 4.57 -9.60 -7.68
N ALA A 179 4.29 -10.45 -8.67
CA ALA A 179 2.93 -10.90 -9.00
C ALA A 179 2.22 -11.57 -7.82
N GLU A 180 2.95 -12.34 -6.99
CA GLU A 180 2.43 -13.00 -5.78
C GLU A 180 1.96 -12.01 -4.69
N ARG A 181 2.27 -10.72 -4.84
CA ARG A 181 1.85 -9.63 -3.96
C ARG A 181 0.87 -8.67 -4.62
N LEU A 182 0.39 -8.97 -5.83
CA LEU A 182 -0.71 -8.21 -6.42
C LEU A 182 -1.90 -8.16 -5.46
N PRO A 183 -2.57 -7.01 -5.30
CA PRO A 183 -3.80 -6.90 -4.54
C PRO A 183 -4.90 -7.78 -5.14
N LYS A 184 -5.94 -8.07 -4.34
CA LYS A 184 -7.00 -9.00 -4.77
C LYS A 184 -7.68 -8.57 -6.07
N ALA A 185 -7.76 -7.26 -6.34
CA ALA A 185 -8.26 -6.69 -7.58
C ALA A 185 -7.45 -7.03 -8.85
N LEU A 186 -6.21 -7.52 -8.72
CA LEU A 186 -5.30 -7.75 -9.84
C LEU A 186 -4.71 -9.16 -9.88
N ILE A 187 -4.60 -9.86 -8.75
CA ILE A 187 -3.82 -11.10 -8.66
C ILE A 187 -4.36 -12.22 -9.57
N HIS A 188 -5.68 -12.41 -9.62
CA HIS A 188 -6.33 -13.41 -10.47
C HIS A 188 -6.40 -12.99 -11.94
N ARG A 189 -6.19 -11.69 -12.20
CA ARG A 189 -6.12 -11.08 -13.52
C ARG A 189 -4.71 -11.11 -14.10
N ASN A 190 -3.73 -11.66 -13.39
CA ASN A 190 -2.38 -11.82 -13.94
C ASN A 190 -2.29 -13.03 -14.88
N VAL A 191 -3.02 -12.97 -16.00
CA VAL A 191 -3.09 -13.98 -17.04
C VAL A 191 -2.91 -13.35 -18.44
N PRO A 192 -2.49 -14.10 -19.47
CA PRO A 192 -2.35 -13.58 -20.82
C PRO A 192 -3.65 -12.90 -21.32
N GLY A 193 -3.50 -11.70 -21.91
CA GLY A 193 -4.62 -10.88 -22.38
C GLY A 193 -5.03 -9.75 -21.42
N GLU A 194 -4.67 -9.85 -20.15
CA GLU A 194 -4.95 -8.81 -19.16
C GLU A 194 -3.81 -7.77 -19.07
N PRO A 195 -4.12 -6.48 -18.82
CA PRO A 195 -3.12 -5.42 -18.81
C PRO A 195 -2.02 -5.59 -17.75
N VAL A 196 -2.36 -6.10 -16.55
CA VAL A 196 -1.37 -6.35 -15.48
C VAL A 196 -0.33 -7.41 -15.88
N HIS A 197 -0.75 -8.44 -16.62
CA HIS A 197 0.14 -9.46 -17.14
C HIS A 197 1.06 -8.89 -18.23
N ALA A 198 0.52 -8.07 -19.14
CA ALA A 198 1.31 -7.38 -20.16
C ALA A 198 2.37 -6.45 -19.52
N PHE A 199 1.97 -5.69 -18.49
CA PHE A 199 2.88 -4.82 -17.74
C PHE A 199 4.04 -5.59 -17.12
N LEU A 200 3.77 -6.68 -16.40
CA LEU A 200 4.82 -7.48 -15.76
C LEU A 200 5.75 -8.16 -16.77
N ARG A 201 5.21 -8.63 -17.91
CA ARG A 201 6.01 -9.16 -19.02
C ARG A 201 6.95 -8.11 -19.60
N ASP A 202 6.44 -6.91 -19.84
CA ASP A 202 7.25 -5.83 -20.43
C ASP A 202 8.25 -5.27 -19.43
N PHE A 203 7.92 -5.29 -18.14
CA PHE A 203 8.86 -4.98 -17.07
C PHE A 203 9.99 -6.02 -16.98
N ASP A 204 9.68 -7.32 -17.07
CA ASP A 204 10.70 -8.37 -17.15
C ASP A 204 11.63 -8.17 -18.36
N ARG A 205 11.07 -7.82 -19.52
CA ARG A 205 11.84 -7.50 -20.74
C ARG A 205 12.78 -6.32 -20.51
N ALA A 206 12.28 -5.22 -19.95
CA ALA A 206 13.08 -4.04 -19.63
C ALA A 206 14.19 -4.35 -18.61
N TRP A 207 13.91 -5.20 -17.61
CA TRP A 207 14.88 -5.66 -16.62
C TRP A 207 15.96 -6.57 -17.20
N ALA A 208 15.59 -7.45 -18.14
CA ALA A 208 16.53 -8.30 -18.87
C ALA A 208 17.44 -7.45 -19.78
N ALA A 209 16.87 -6.51 -20.53
CA ALA A 209 17.65 -5.58 -21.36
C ALA A 209 18.60 -4.70 -20.54
N ALA A 210 18.24 -4.38 -19.30
CA ALA A 210 19.10 -3.64 -18.37
C ALA A 210 20.23 -4.47 -17.73
N ALA A 211 20.40 -5.76 -18.08
CA ALA A 211 21.45 -6.62 -17.51
C ALA A 211 22.87 -6.03 -17.54
N PRO A 212 23.33 -5.28 -18.57
CA PRO A 212 24.65 -4.64 -18.56
C PRO A 212 24.88 -3.68 -17.38
N TYR A 213 23.82 -3.12 -16.78
CA TYR A 213 23.91 -2.25 -15.61
C TYR A 213 24.10 -3.02 -14.30
N ALA A 214 24.07 -4.36 -14.30
CA ALA A 214 24.21 -5.17 -13.09
C ALA A 214 25.55 -4.94 -12.37
N SER A 215 26.63 -4.68 -13.12
CA SER A 215 27.96 -4.34 -12.57
C SER A 215 27.97 -3.01 -11.79
N LEU A 216 27.03 -2.10 -12.10
CA LEU A 216 26.83 -0.84 -11.39
C LEU A 216 25.87 -0.97 -10.19
N GLY A 217 25.36 -2.18 -9.94
CA GLY A 217 24.49 -2.54 -8.84
C GLY A 217 23.00 -2.58 -9.19
N ALA A 218 22.24 -3.37 -8.43
CA ALA A 218 20.81 -3.63 -8.65
C ALA A 218 19.96 -2.34 -8.71
N ARG A 219 20.36 -1.28 -8.00
CA ARG A 219 19.71 0.03 -8.07
C ARG A 219 19.83 0.68 -9.44
N GLN A 220 21.02 0.67 -10.05
CA GLN A 220 21.22 1.25 -11.38
C GLN A 220 20.49 0.45 -12.44
N ARG A 221 20.55 -0.88 -12.35
CA ARG A 221 19.75 -1.78 -13.20
C ARG A 221 18.25 -1.50 -13.11
N TRP A 222 17.72 -1.33 -11.89
CA TRP A 222 16.30 -1.02 -11.69
C TRP A 222 15.91 0.32 -12.29
N ILE A 223 16.73 1.36 -12.08
CA ILE A 223 16.50 2.68 -12.66
C ILE A 223 16.52 2.61 -14.20
N ALA A 224 17.45 1.87 -14.79
CA ALA A 224 17.52 1.68 -16.24
C ALA A 224 16.28 0.95 -16.78
N ALA A 225 15.85 -0.12 -16.11
CA ALA A 225 14.63 -0.86 -16.47
C ALA A 225 13.38 0.03 -16.38
N ALA A 226 13.21 0.77 -15.28
CA ALA A 226 12.09 1.69 -15.10
C ALA A 226 12.07 2.83 -16.14
N ARG A 227 13.25 3.36 -16.52
CA ARG A 227 13.38 4.33 -17.62
C ARG A 227 12.92 3.76 -18.95
N SER A 228 13.35 2.56 -19.29
CA SER A 228 12.90 1.88 -20.52
C SER A 228 11.39 1.66 -20.48
N LEU A 229 10.87 1.17 -19.36
CA LEU A 229 9.44 0.90 -19.17
C LEU A 229 8.58 2.17 -19.31
N SER A 230 9.09 3.33 -18.89
CA SER A 230 8.37 4.61 -19.00
C SER A 230 8.15 5.10 -20.44
N GLY A 231 8.81 4.49 -21.43
CA GLY A 231 8.54 4.77 -22.84
C GLY A 231 7.21 4.20 -23.33
N ASP A 232 6.79 3.07 -22.74
CA ASP A 232 5.60 2.32 -23.17
C ASP A 232 4.46 2.37 -22.15
N TRP A 233 4.76 2.64 -20.88
CA TRP A 233 3.79 2.62 -19.78
C TRP A 233 3.70 3.97 -19.06
N PRO A 234 2.50 4.39 -18.64
CA PRO A 234 2.29 5.67 -17.97
C PRO A 234 2.73 5.60 -16.50
N LEU A 235 4.04 5.63 -16.28
CA LEU A 235 4.62 5.69 -14.94
C LEU A 235 4.29 7.06 -14.31
N ALA A 236 3.83 7.03 -13.06
CA ALA A 236 3.41 8.20 -12.30
C ALA A 236 4.50 8.72 -11.35
N ASP A 237 5.65 8.06 -11.30
CA ASP A 237 6.81 8.45 -10.50
C ASP A 237 8.08 8.57 -11.35
N GLY A 238 9.22 8.73 -10.69
CA GLY A 238 10.49 8.92 -11.38
C GLY A 238 11.68 8.48 -10.55
N VAL A 239 12.88 8.83 -11.01
CA VAL A 239 14.17 8.36 -10.46
C VAL A 239 14.28 8.49 -8.94
N ARG A 240 13.66 9.50 -8.31
CA ARG A 240 13.64 9.67 -6.85
C ARG A 240 12.99 8.47 -6.14
N ARG A 241 11.89 7.93 -6.66
CA ARG A 241 11.22 6.73 -6.14
C ARG A 241 11.88 5.46 -6.65
N TRP A 242 12.32 5.42 -7.91
CA TRP A 242 13.02 4.24 -8.46
C TRP A 242 14.28 3.88 -7.68
N ARG A 243 15.02 4.88 -7.15
CA ARG A 243 16.16 4.65 -6.24
C ARG A 243 15.81 3.89 -4.96
N GLN A 244 14.55 3.92 -4.53
CA GLN A 244 14.03 3.18 -3.37
C GLN A 244 13.59 1.74 -3.73
N GLY A 245 13.64 1.37 -5.01
CA GLY A 245 13.15 0.09 -5.53
C GLY A 245 11.66 0.08 -5.77
N GLU A 246 11.10 1.21 -6.20
CA GLU A 246 9.66 1.40 -6.45
C GLU A 246 9.41 1.77 -7.91
N VAL A 247 8.27 1.38 -8.45
CA VAL A 247 7.72 1.85 -9.74
C VAL A 247 6.22 2.03 -9.56
N THR A 248 5.71 3.21 -9.89
CA THR A 248 4.29 3.56 -9.78
C THR A 248 3.72 3.75 -11.18
N VAL A 249 2.61 3.09 -11.50
CA VAL A 249 1.91 3.19 -12.79
C VAL A 249 0.46 3.64 -12.58
N LYS A 250 -0.09 4.39 -13.53
CA LYS A 250 -1.49 4.82 -13.49
C LYS A 250 -2.43 3.62 -13.49
N TRP A 251 -3.46 3.65 -12.64
CA TRP A 251 -4.42 2.55 -12.50
C TRP A 251 -5.09 2.19 -13.83
N ASP A 252 -5.49 3.18 -14.62
CA ASP A 252 -6.20 2.94 -15.88
C ASP A 252 -5.44 2.04 -16.87
N ALA A 253 -4.10 2.04 -16.81
CA ALA A 253 -3.28 1.17 -17.63
C ALA A 253 -3.26 -0.29 -17.15
N LEU A 254 -3.58 -0.54 -15.87
CA LEU A 254 -3.62 -1.88 -15.27
C LEU A 254 -5.04 -2.36 -14.94
N ARG A 255 -6.06 -1.55 -15.21
CA ARG A 255 -7.45 -1.88 -14.88
C ARG A 255 -7.82 -3.20 -15.57
N PRO A 256 -8.37 -4.19 -14.84
CA PRO A 256 -8.83 -5.43 -15.44
C PRO A 256 -9.82 -5.19 -16.58
N ASN A 257 -9.76 -6.04 -17.59
CA ASN A 257 -10.75 -6.04 -18.65
C ASN A 257 -12.14 -6.42 -18.09
N PRO A 258 -13.24 -5.89 -18.68
CA PRO A 258 -14.61 -6.25 -18.29
C PRO A 258 -14.89 -7.74 -18.36
#